data_AF-A0A838RXT9-F1
#
_entry.id   AF-A0A838RXT9-F1
#
_cell.length_a   1.000
_cell.length_b   1.000
_cell.length_c   1.000
_cell.angle_alpha   90.00
_cell.angle_beta   90.00
_cell.angle_gamma   90.00
#
_symmetry.space_group_name_H-M   'P 1'
#
loop_
_entity.id
_entity.type
_entity.pdbx_description
1 polymer ?
#
loop_
_entity_poly.entity_id
_entity_poly.type
_entity_poly.pdbx_seq_one_letter_code
_entity_poly.pdbx_strand_id
1 'polypeptide(L)'
;MPAKTINRLLDQLDELKREFGGRQAQRVEEILSRLARHKFRDAKSLIRFHEVLLFIRAYPQTAGILCQVEKTLPSFGDRVKNLRDMDADLSPLDNPEVSGISGTSVTDTFTYNIVRWLWKRHPAQVKFDWDWFEDENRLAATWPRFMPLLEEDAFVEANVPYVEWLRAGSIKGRGVNELAWLMQRFESLPLTERAELYDSLRLYVRWTPSYKATRAGMKLPVRAVYYHRQPLIQRRDVSLRDELESPPPALKRLSPRKGQAILDMTRETSTVRYRELYGFTHGDVKRVFQTSVGRGVELFMIGVSPGLRLPLRAYHAAMIFKNGVPLGYFEGLSLFERMESGFNLYY
;
A
#
# COMPACT_ATOMS: atom_id res chain seq x y z
N MET A 1 -22.16 18.39 -16.80
CA MET A 1 -23.17 18.14 -15.75
C MET A 1 -22.90 19.09 -14.60
N PRO A 2 -23.91 19.76 -14.03
CA PRO A 2 -23.75 20.62 -12.85
C PRO A 2 -23.20 19.83 -11.65
N ALA A 3 -22.45 20.48 -10.76
CA ALA A 3 -21.86 19.84 -9.57
C ALA A 3 -22.90 19.16 -8.67
N LYS A 4 -24.06 19.81 -8.45
CA LYS A 4 -25.19 19.22 -7.69
C LYS A 4 -25.69 17.89 -8.29
N THR A 5 -25.70 17.78 -9.62
CA THR A 5 -26.11 16.55 -10.31
C THR A 5 -25.07 15.44 -10.14
N ILE A 6 -23.78 15.78 -10.11
CA ILE A 6 -22.69 14.80 -9.91
C ILE A 6 -22.68 14.27 -8.49
N ASN A 7 -22.80 15.14 -7.49
CA ASN A 7 -22.89 14.72 -6.10
C ASN A 7 -24.06 13.76 -5.89
N ARG A 8 -25.24 14.09 -6.44
CA ARG A 8 -26.40 13.18 -6.39
C ARG A 8 -26.14 11.82 -7.04
N LEU A 9 -25.39 11.77 -8.15
CA LEU A 9 -25.02 10.49 -8.79
C LEU A 9 -24.02 9.70 -7.95
N LEU A 10 -23.07 10.37 -7.30
CA LEU A 10 -22.12 9.74 -6.39
C LEU A 10 -22.82 9.20 -5.13
N ASP A 11 -23.75 9.97 -4.55
CA ASP A 11 -24.55 9.56 -3.40
C ASP A 11 -25.37 8.30 -3.75
N GLN A 12 -26.08 8.34 -4.89
CA GLN A 12 -26.83 7.17 -5.38
C GLN A 12 -25.95 5.95 -5.63
N LEU A 13 -24.76 6.14 -6.21
CA LEU A 13 -23.84 5.02 -6.45
C LEU A 13 -23.30 4.45 -5.13
N ASP A 14 -23.01 5.30 -4.15
CA ASP A 14 -22.50 4.90 -2.84
C ASP A 14 -23.52 4.09 -2.03
N GLU A 15 -24.81 4.45 -2.13
CA GLU A 15 -25.92 3.66 -1.57
C GLU A 15 -26.06 2.31 -2.28
N LEU A 16 -26.17 2.34 -3.61
CA LEU A 16 -26.41 1.14 -4.43
C LEU A 16 -25.24 0.15 -4.43
N LYS A 17 -24.02 0.54 -4.06
CA LYS A 17 -22.86 -0.38 -4.04
C LYS A 17 -23.08 -1.58 -3.11
N ARG A 18 -23.94 -1.43 -2.09
CA ARG A 18 -24.28 -2.48 -1.11
C ARG A 18 -25.61 -3.18 -1.40
N GLU A 19 -26.32 -2.78 -2.45
CA GLU A 19 -27.58 -3.39 -2.84
C GLU A 19 -27.38 -4.38 -4.00
N PHE A 20 -27.72 -5.65 -3.74
CA PHE A 20 -27.50 -6.74 -4.68
C PHE A 20 -28.86 -7.20 -5.22
N GLY A 21 -29.22 -6.73 -6.41
CA GLY A 21 -30.47 -7.06 -7.10
C GLY A 21 -30.42 -6.67 -8.57
N GLY A 22 -31.26 -7.30 -9.42
CA GLY A 22 -31.20 -7.10 -10.87
C GLY A 22 -31.48 -5.65 -11.30
N ARG A 23 -32.49 -5.00 -10.71
CA ARG A 23 -32.81 -3.59 -10.97
C ARG A 23 -31.71 -2.65 -10.49
N GLN A 24 -31.16 -2.91 -9.30
CA GLN A 24 -30.05 -2.16 -8.73
C GLN A 24 -28.79 -2.29 -9.59
N ALA A 25 -28.47 -3.49 -10.08
CA ALA A 25 -27.33 -3.72 -10.95
C ALA A 25 -27.44 -2.90 -12.26
N GLN A 26 -28.61 -2.89 -12.91
CA GLN A 26 -28.85 -2.04 -14.09
C GLN A 26 -28.63 -0.57 -13.76
N ARG A 27 -29.14 -0.11 -12.62
CA ARG A 27 -28.97 1.28 -12.19
C ARG A 27 -27.50 1.63 -11.91
N VAL A 28 -26.74 0.73 -11.31
CA VAL A 28 -25.30 0.87 -11.10
C VAL A 28 -24.57 1.01 -12.44
N GLU A 29 -24.85 0.14 -13.43
CA GLU A 29 -24.24 0.22 -14.77
C GLU A 29 -24.54 1.57 -15.46
N GLU A 30 -25.77 2.07 -15.37
CA GLU A 30 -26.13 3.39 -15.90
C GLU A 30 -25.35 4.53 -15.24
N ILE A 31 -25.29 4.56 -13.91
CA ILE A 31 -24.60 5.62 -13.17
C ILE A 31 -23.09 5.57 -13.45
N LEU A 32 -22.49 4.38 -13.42
CA LEU A 32 -21.08 4.18 -13.77
C LEU A 32 -20.79 4.70 -15.18
N SER A 33 -21.67 4.46 -16.15
CA SER A 33 -21.50 4.91 -17.54
C SER A 33 -21.51 6.43 -17.68
N ARG A 34 -22.24 7.11 -16.80
CA ARG A 34 -22.29 8.58 -16.77
C ARG A 34 -21.06 9.15 -16.07
N LEU A 35 -20.68 8.61 -14.90
CA LEU A 35 -19.54 9.08 -14.12
C LEU A 35 -18.21 8.78 -14.81
N ALA A 36 -18.07 7.63 -15.49
CA ALA A 36 -16.86 7.30 -16.26
C ALA A 36 -16.55 8.31 -17.37
N ARG A 37 -17.57 8.95 -17.97
CA ARG A 37 -17.37 10.00 -18.99
C ARG A 37 -17.25 11.41 -18.42
N HIS A 38 -17.45 11.56 -17.11
CA HIS A 38 -17.44 12.86 -16.47
C HIS A 38 -16.01 13.34 -16.19
N LYS A 39 -15.77 14.64 -16.41
CA LYS A 39 -14.55 15.35 -15.98
C LYS A 39 -14.79 15.99 -14.63
N PHE A 40 -14.24 15.39 -13.57
CA PHE A 40 -14.28 15.94 -12.21
C PHE A 40 -13.45 17.23 -12.12
N ARG A 41 -13.85 18.13 -11.23
CA ARG A 41 -13.20 19.45 -11.05
C ARG A 41 -12.60 19.65 -9.66
N ASP A 42 -12.77 18.68 -8.78
CA ASP A 42 -12.30 18.71 -7.39
C ASP A 42 -11.81 17.32 -6.97
N ALA A 43 -10.81 17.30 -6.08
CA ALA A 43 -10.23 16.05 -5.58
C ALA A 43 -11.23 15.23 -4.77
N LYS A 44 -12.10 15.87 -3.97
CA LYS A 44 -13.06 15.17 -3.07
C LYS A 44 -14.03 14.29 -3.85
N SER A 45 -14.64 14.82 -4.90
CA SER A 45 -15.57 14.06 -5.76
C SER A 45 -14.86 12.95 -6.53
N LEU A 46 -13.63 13.19 -6.97
CA LEU A 46 -12.81 12.17 -7.64
C LEU A 46 -12.46 11.02 -6.69
N ILE A 47 -12.07 11.33 -5.45
CA ILE A 47 -11.79 10.35 -4.39
C ILE A 47 -13.05 9.52 -4.11
N ARG A 48 -14.21 10.15 -3.89
CA ARG A 48 -15.47 9.42 -3.67
C ARG A 48 -15.76 8.43 -4.80
N PHE A 49 -15.55 8.85 -6.05
CA PHE A 49 -15.73 7.96 -7.18
C PHE A 49 -14.73 6.79 -7.17
N HIS A 50 -13.45 7.07 -6.87
CA HIS A 50 -12.41 6.04 -6.75
C HIS A 50 -12.78 4.97 -5.72
N GLU A 51 -13.14 5.39 -4.50
CA GLU A 51 -13.43 4.49 -3.39
C GLU A 51 -14.64 3.58 -3.68
N VAL A 52 -15.68 4.15 -4.31
CA VAL A 52 -16.85 3.36 -4.71
C VAL A 52 -16.48 2.35 -5.80
N LEU A 53 -15.63 2.71 -6.77
CA LEU A 53 -15.15 1.77 -7.78
C LEU A 53 -14.33 0.63 -7.17
N LEU A 54 -13.45 0.92 -6.20
CA LEU A 54 -12.68 -0.11 -5.50
C LEU A 54 -13.58 -1.08 -4.75
N PHE A 55 -14.60 -0.57 -4.07
CA PHE A 55 -15.62 -1.39 -3.42
C PHE A 55 -16.35 -2.28 -4.44
N ILE A 56 -16.88 -1.70 -5.52
CA ILE A 56 -17.62 -2.47 -6.54
C ILE A 56 -16.71 -3.48 -7.24
N ARG A 57 -15.42 -3.18 -7.42
CA ARG A 57 -14.43 -4.16 -7.91
C ARG A 57 -14.37 -5.36 -6.94
N ALA A 58 -14.23 -5.12 -5.64
CA ALA A 58 -14.18 -6.21 -4.66
C ALA A 58 -15.52 -6.97 -4.58
N TYR A 59 -16.64 -6.28 -4.69
CA TYR A 59 -17.99 -6.82 -4.51
C TYR A 59 -18.88 -6.63 -5.76
N PRO A 60 -18.52 -7.18 -6.94
CA PRO A 60 -19.25 -6.91 -8.16
C PRO A 60 -20.60 -7.64 -8.17
N GLN A 61 -21.65 -6.98 -8.65
CA GLN A 61 -22.97 -7.60 -8.81
C GLN A 61 -23.03 -8.46 -10.09
N THR A 62 -22.40 -8.00 -11.17
CA THR A 62 -22.41 -8.65 -12.49
C THR A 62 -21.03 -8.59 -13.15
N ALA A 63 -20.82 -9.42 -14.18
CA ALA A 63 -19.62 -9.36 -15.02
C ALA A 63 -19.53 -8.05 -15.82
N GLY A 64 -20.68 -7.49 -16.23
CA GLY A 64 -20.77 -6.21 -16.93
C GLY A 64 -20.24 -5.05 -16.08
N ILE A 65 -20.72 -4.95 -14.84
CA ILE A 65 -20.24 -3.97 -13.86
C ILE A 65 -18.74 -4.12 -13.61
N LEU A 66 -18.26 -5.35 -13.37
CA LEU A 66 -16.83 -5.59 -13.14
C LEU A 66 -15.99 -5.11 -14.33
N CYS A 67 -16.40 -5.47 -15.56
CA CYS A 67 -15.73 -5.06 -16.79
C CYS A 67 -15.67 -3.53 -16.92
N GLN A 68 -16.77 -2.84 -16.59
CA GLN A 68 -16.83 -1.39 -16.63
C GLN A 68 -15.91 -0.72 -15.58
N VAL A 69 -15.90 -1.25 -14.35
CA VAL A 69 -15.01 -0.77 -13.28
C VAL A 69 -13.55 -0.96 -13.67
N GLU A 70 -13.18 -2.15 -14.15
CA GLU A 70 -11.79 -2.46 -14.56
C GLU A 70 -11.34 -1.64 -15.79
N LYS A 71 -12.27 -1.20 -16.66
CA LYS A 71 -11.98 -0.23 -17.73
C LYS A 71 -11.81 1.21 -17.24
N THR A 72 -12.45 1.56 -16.12
CA THR A 72 -12.48 2.95 -15.62
C THR A 72 -11.29 3.24 -14.69
N LEU A 73 -10.92 2.30 -13.82
CA LEU A 73 -9.85 2.46 -12.83
C LEU A 73 -8.48 2.90 -13.41
N PRO A 74 -8.04 2.45 -14.59
CA PRO A 74 -6.79 2.94 -15.20
C PRO A 74 -6.77 4.45 -15.48
N SER A 75 -7.93 5.07 -15.70
CA SER A 75 -8.03 6.50 -16.05
C SER A 75 -7.73 7.46 -14.90
N PHE A 76 -7.56 6.98 -13.67
CA PHE A 76 -7.38 7.86 -12.51
C PHE A 76 -6.08 8.68 -12.54
N GLY A 77 -5.00 8.14 -13.15
CA GLY A 77 -3.76 8.90 -13.33
C GLY A 77 -4.00 10.17 -14.16
N ASP A 78 -4.70 10.03 -15.29
CA ASP A 78 -5.05 11.17 -16.14
C ASP A 78 -6.04 12.12 -15.46
N ARG A 79 -6.97 11.60 -14.64
CA ARG A 79 -7.92 12.43 -13.90
C ARG A 79 -7.23 13.29 -12.84
N VAL A 80 -6.29 12.73 -12.09
CA VAL A 80 -5.47 13.47 -11.12
C VAL A 80 -4.60 14.50 -11.86
N LYS A 81 -3.99 14.13 -12.98
CA LYS A 81 -3.24 15.07 -13.83
C LYS A 81 -4.12 16.24 -14.28
N ASN A 82 -5.32 15.98 -14.78
CA ASN A 82 -6.24 17.05 -15.19
C ASN A 82 -6.60 18.01 -14.05
N LEU A 83 -6.78 17.51 -12.82
CA LEU A 83 -7.01 18.37 -11.66
C LEU A 83 -5.79 19.26 -11.37
N ARG A 84 -4.58 18.70 -11.49
CA ARG A 84 -3.32 19.45 -11.37
C ARG A 84 -3.20 20.55 -12.43
N ASP A 85 -3.48 20.21 -13.69
CA ASP A 85 -3.41 21.15 -14.82
C ASP A 85 -4.47 22.28 -14.71
N MET A 86 -5.50 22.07 -13.90
CA MET A 86 -6.54 23.06 -13.57
C MET A 86 -6.25 23.84 -12.28
N ASP A 87 -5.09 23.63 -11.65
CA ASP A 87 -4.71 24.24 -10.37
C ASP A 87 -5.73 23.97 -9.24
N ALA A 88 -6.35 22.78 -9.26
CA ALA A 88 -7.26 22.36 -8.19
C ALA A 88 -6.47 21.89 -6.96
N ASP A 89 -7.03 22.09 -5.77
CA ASP A 89 -6.47 21.58 -4.52
C ASP A 89 -6.40 20.05 -4.52
N LEU A 90 -5.16 19.52 -4.50
CA LEU A 90 -4.85 18.09 -4.47
C LEU A 90 -4.52 17.58 -3.06
N SER A 91 -4.40 18.45 -2.05
CA SER A 91 -4.07 18.03 -0.68
C SER A 91 -4.98 16.94 -0.12
N PRO A 92 -6.28 16.82 -0.49
CA PRO A 92 -7.09 15.71 -0.03
C PRO A 92 -6.57 14.33 -0.47
N LEU A 93 -5.81 14.23 -1.56
CA LEU A 93 -5.26 12.98 -2.10
C LEU A 93 -4.08 12.43 -1.28
N ASP A 94 -3.48 13.26 -0.43
CA ASP A 94 -2.34 12.89 0.41
C ASP A 94 -2.78 12.27 1.75
N ASN A 95 -4.09 12.30 2.07
CA ASN A 95 -4.61 11.72 3.30
C ASN A 95 -4.36 10.19 3.32
N PRO A 96 -3.81 9.63 4.42
CA PRO A 96 -3.53 8.20 4.53
C PRO A 96 -4.69 7.27 4.20
N GLU A 97 -5.95 7.66 4.45
CA GLU A 97 -7.14 6.86 4.13
C GLU A 97 -7.38 6.72 2.62
N VAL A 98 -6.95 7.70 1.82
CA VAL A 98 -7.21 7.77 0.37
C VAL A 98 -5.95 7.60 -0.48
N SER A 99 -4.79 7.72 0.13
CA SER A 99 -3.46 7.57 -0.49
C SER A 99 -3.33 6.32 -1.38
N GLY A 100 -2.39 6.36 -2.33
CA GLY A 100 -2.18 5.27 -3.28
C GLY A 100 -3.12 5.27 -4.50
N ILE A 101 -3.73 6.41 -4.82
CA ILE A 101 -4.43 6.65 -6.09
C ILE A 101 -3.40 6.81 -7.21
N SER A 102 -3.72 6.29 -8.40
CA SER A 102 -2.85 6.45 -9.57
C SER A 102 -2.62 7.93 -9.87
N GLY A 103 -1.35 8.34 -10.06
CA GLY A 103 -0.96 9.73 -10.31
C GLY A 103 -0.58 10.54 -9.06
N THR A 104 -0.61 9.93 -7.87
CA THR A 104 -0.12 10.51 -6.62
C THR A 104 1.17 9.80 -6.14
N SER A 105 1.79 10.34 -5.10
CA SER A 105 2.95 9.75 -4.41
C SER A 105 2.67 9.59 -2.92
N VAL A 106 3.46 8.76 -2.25
CA VAL A 106 3.52 8.70 -0.78
C VAL A 106 4.91 9.11 -0.32
N THR A 107 5.00 10.03 0.64
CA THR A 107 6.26 10.47 1.24
C THR A 107 6.21 10.23 2.74
N ASP A 108 7.16 9.46 3.28
CA ASP A 108 7.30 9.24 4.71
C ASP A 108 8.75 8.89 5.09
N THR A 109 9.02 8.84 6.38
CA THR A 109 10.25 8.33 7.00
C THR A 109 10.23 6.80 7.11
N PHE A 110 10.07 6.14 5.96
CA PHE A 110 9.98 4.68 5.89
C PHE A 110 11.22 4.00 6.50
N THR A 111 11.04 2.82 7.10
CA THR A 111 12.16 2.08 7.71
C THR A 111 13.17 1.62 6.65
N TYR A 112 14.43 1.43 7.06
CA TYR A 112 15.52 0.94 6.22
C TYR A 112 15.13 -0.27 5.37
N ASN A 113 14.39 -1.22 5.97
CA ASN A 113 14.00 -2.46 5.29
C ASN A 113 13.03 -2.19 4.14
N ILE A 114 12.08 -1.27 4.34
CA ILE A 114 11.13 -0.86 3.30
C ILE A 114 11.82 -0.01 2.25
N VAL A 115 12.65 0.96 2.63
CA VAL A 115 13.39 1.80 1.67
C VAL A 115 14.32 0.95 0.81
N ARG A 116 15.05 0.00 1.41
CA ARG A 116 15.91 -0.94 0.69
C ARG A 116 15.11 -1.80 -0.29
N TRP A 117 13.95 -2.31 0.12
CA TRP A 117 13.08 -3.11 -0.74
C TRP A 117 12.50 -2.27 -1.89
N LEU A 118 12.01 -1.06 -1.59
CA LEU A 118 11.51 -0.09 -2.57
C LEU A 118 12.57 0.28 -3.59
N TRP A 119 13.78 0.62 -3.14
CA TRP A 119 14.90 0.95 -4.00
C TRP A 119 15.25 -0.18 -4.96
N LYS A 120 15.31 -1.43 -4.47
CA LYS A 120 15.65 -2.59 -5.32
C LYS A 120 14.55 -2.93 -6.32
N ARG A 121 13.29 -2.73 -5.95
CA ARG A 121 12.12 -3.15 -6.74
C ARG A 121 11.63 -2.07 -7.70
N HIS A 122 11.65 -0.82 -7.26
CA HIS A 122 11.09 0.35 -7.95
C HIS A 122 12.13 1.48 -8.08
N PRO A 123 13.37 1.23 -8.55
CA PRO A 123 14.48 2.19 -8.46
C PRO A 123 14.21 3.55 -9.13
N ALA A 124 13.40 3.57 -10.19
CA ALA A 124 13.05 4.80 -10.92
C ALA A 124 11.91 5.61 -10.28
N GLN A 125 11.23 5.05 -9.27
CA GLN A 125 10.01 5.60 -8.67
C GLN A 125 10.23 6.15 -7.26
N VAL A 126 11.45 6.01 -6.72
CA VAL A 126 11.76 6.33 -5.32
C VAL A 126 12.87 7.38 -5.27
N LYS A 127 12.65 8.43 -4.49
CA LYS A 127 13.57 9.57 -4.33
C LYS A 127 13.53 10.08 -2.90
N PHE A 128 14.59 10.77 -2.46
CA PHE A 128 14.51 11.56 -1.24
C PHE A 128 13.58 12.76 -1.44
N ASP A 129 12.94 13.16 -0.35
CA ASP A 129 12.08 14.34 -0.27
C ASP A 129 12.67 15.31 0.75
N TRP A 130 13.55 16.20 0.26
CA TRP A 130 14.28 17.14 1.10
C TRP A 130 13.42 18.31 1.59
N ASP A 131 12.28 18.57 0.93
CA ASP A 131 11.41 19.72 1.25
C ASP A 131 10.86 19.66 2.68
N TRP A 132 10.78 18.46 3.26
CA TRP A 132 10.27 18.20 4.61
C TRP A 132 11.37 17.89 5.64
N PHE A 133 12.64 17.96 5.25
CA PHE A 133 13.76 17.59 6.11
C PHE A 133 14.38 18.82 6.77
N GLU A 134 14.06 19.03 8.05
CA GLU A 134 14.46 20.25 8.78
C GLU A 134 15.68 20.05 9.70
N ASP A 135 16.02 18.81 10.07
CA ASP A 135 17.03 18.51 11.09
C ASP A 135 18.33 17.98 10.47
N GLU A 136 19.09 18.90 9.87
CA GLU A 136 20.38 18.58 9.23
C GLU A 136 21.41 17.99 10.20
N ASN A 137 21.29 18.27 11.50
CA ASN A 137 22.16 17.70 12.53
C ASN A 137 22.06 16.17 12.61
N ARG A 138 20.93 15.58 12.21
CA ARG A 138 20.81 14.12 12.14
C ARG A 138 21.77 13.52 11.13
N LEU A 139 22.03 14.22 10.03
CA LEU A 139 22.94 13.74 8.99
C LEU A 139 24.35 13.58 9.55
N ALA A 140 24.79 14.52 10.40
CA ALA A 140 26.09 14.47 11.07
C ALA A 140 26.30 13.22 11.93
N ALA A 141 25.24 12.61 12.46
CA ALA A 141 25.36 11.42 13.31
C ALA A 141 25.89 10.19 12.56
N THR A 142 25.69 10.11 11.23
CA THR A 142 26.04 8.90 10.45
C THR A 142 26.82 9.20 9.18
N TRP A 143 26.56 10.32 8.50
CA TRP A 143 27.10 10.60 7.16
C TRP A 143 28.61 10.83 7.08
N PRO A 144 29.32 11.31 8.12
CA PRO A 144 30.78 11.35 8.11
C PRO A 144 31.42 9.98 7.82
N ARG A 145 30.77 8.88 8.20
CA ARG A 145 31.25 7.51 7.90
C ARG A 145 31.22 7.15 6.41
N PHE A 146 30.49 7.90 5.58
CA PHE A 146 30.23 7.57 4.18
C PHE A 146 30.88 8.52 3.19
N MET A 147 31.16 9.76 3.62
CA MET A 147 31.71 10.81 2.78
C MET A 147 33.22 10.94 3.05
N PRO A 148 34.08 10.61 2.07
CA PRO A 148 35.52 10.76 2.25
C PRO A 148 35.89 12.20 2.64
N LEU A 149 36.87 12.33 3.55
CA LEU A 149 37.40 13.61 4.07
C LEU A 149 36.44 14.41 4.96
N LEU A 150 35.18 13.98 5.12
CA LEU A 150 34.21 14.68 5.98
C LEU A 150 34.41 14.39 7.47
N GLU A 151 35.11 13.32 7.83
CA GLU A 151 35.40 13.03 9.24
C GLU A 151 36.14 14.20 9.90
N GLU A 152 37.11 14.83 9.23
CA GLU A 152 37.87 15.96 9.76
C GLU A 152 37.05 17.27 9.74
N ASP A 153 36.38 17.57 8.63
CA ASP A 153 35.58 18.79 8.46
C ASP A 153 34.38 18.83 9.42
N ALA A 154 33.76 17.68 9.71
CA ALA A 154 32.63 17.61 10.65
C ALA A 154 32.99 18.02 12.10
N PHE A 155 34.28 18.06 12.46
CA PHE A 155 34.72 18.51 13.79
C PHE A 155 34.88 20.04 13.90
N VAL A 156 34.97 20.75 12.78
CA VAL A 156 35.29 22.19 12.77
C VAL A 156 34.27 23.05 12.02
N GLU A 157 33.52 22.47 11.08
CA GLU A 157 32.47 23.15 10.33
C GLU A 157 31.12 23.00 11.04
N ALA A 158 30.52 24.13 11.40
CA ALA A 158 29.23 24.16 12.09
C ALA A 158 28.06 23.89 11.13
N ASN A 159 28.22 24.22 9.83
CA ASN A 159 27.16 24.13 8.82
C ASN A 159 27.63 23.32 7.61
N VAL A 160 27.85 22.03 7.81
CA VAL A 160 28.25 21.12 6.72
C VAL A 160 27.10 20.98 5.72
N PRO A 161 27.28 21.30 4.41
CA PRO A 161 26.23 21.22 3.40
C PRO A 161 26.07 19.78 2.86
N TYR A 162 25.69 18.86 3.75
CA TYR A 162 25.59 17.42 3.50
C TYR A 162 24.81 17.06 2.22
N VAL A 163 23.66 17.69 1.99
CA VAL A 163 22.78 17.40 0.84
C VAL A 163 23.42 17.83 -0.49
N GLU A 164 24.12 18.97 -0.49
CA GLU A 164 24.84 19.45 -1.68
C GLU A 164 25.98 18.51 -2.05
N TRP A 165 26.70 18.00 -1.05
CA TRP A 165 27.78 17.05 -1.25
C TRP A 165 27.27 15.69 -1.74
N LEU A 166 26.15 15.21 -1.20
CA LEU A 166 25.46 14.02 -1.71
C LEU A 166 25.06 14.21 -3.19
N ARG A 167 24.51 15.37 -3.55
CA ARG A 167 24.18 15.72 -4.95
C ARG A 167 25.41 15.72 -5.83
N ALA A 168 26.49 16.38 -5.41
CA ALA A 168 27.72 16.44 -6.18
C ALA A 168 28.35 15.05 -6.40
N GLY A 169 28.38 14.22 -5.36
CA GLY A 169 28.94 12.87 -5.39
C GLY A 169 28.10 11.87 -6.18
N SER A 170 26.77 12.00 -6.14
CA SER A 170 25.85 11.10 -6.84
C SER A 170 25.78 11.40 -8.35
N ILE A 171 25.84 12.68 -8.75
CA ILE A 171 25.75 13.12 -10.14
C ILE A 171 27.05 12.86 -10.93
N LYS A 172 28.23 13.22 -10.38
CA LYS A 172 29.50 13.13 -11.10
C LYS A 172 30.11 11.72 -11.15
N GLY A 173 29.71 10.83 -10.24
CA GLY A 173 30.44 9.59 -9.99
C GLY A 173 30.09 8.40 -10.88
N ARG A 174 28.88 8.32 -11.46
CA ARG A 174 28.39 7.16 -12.26
C ARG A 174 26.94 7.27 -12.79
N GLY A 175 26.26 8.42 -12.67
CA GLY A 175 24.83 8.55 -13.03
C GLY A 175 23.88 7.84 -12.05
N VAL A 176 24.26 7.75 -10.77
CA VAL A 176 23.50 7.03 -9.73
C VAL A 176 22.64 8.06 -8.97
N ASN A 177 21.35 7.78 -8.77
CA ASN A 177 20.45 8.61 -7.94
C ASN A 177 20.98 8.66 -6.48
N GLU A 178 20.89 9.82 -5.81
CA GLU A 178 21.19 10.05 -4.39
C GLU A 178 20.80 8.88 -3.48
N LEU A 179 19.57 8.37 -3.61
CA LEU A 179 19.06 7.24 -2.81
C LEU A 179 19.91 5.98 -3.02
N ALA A 180 20.20 5.64 -4.27
CA ALA A 180 20.98 4.46 -4.59
C ALA A 180 22.42 4.57 -4.07
N TRP A 181 23.02 5.75 -4.12
CA TRP A 181 24.33 6.00 -3.52
C TRP A 181 24.30 5.77 -2.01
N LEU A 182 23.34 6.38 -1.29
CA LEU A 182 23.26 6.26 0.17
C LEU A 182 22.96 4.81 0.60
N MET A 183 22.03 4.14 -0.09
CA MET A 183 21.69 2.75 0.23
C MET A 183 22.88 1.80 0.05
N GLN A 184 23.75 2.04 -0.95
CA GLN A 184 25.00 1.27 -1.10
C GLN A 184 25.95 1.46 0.08
N ARG A 185 26.02 2.67 0.65
CA ARG A 185 26.84 2.96 1.84
C ARG A 185 26.30 2.28 3.09
N PHE A 186 24.98 2.27 3.28
CA PHE A 186 24.39 1.46 4.36
C PHE A 186 24.58 -0.05 4.14
N GLU A 187 24.58 -0.53 2.89
CA GLU A 187 24.86 -1.94 2.60
C GLU A 187 26.32 -2.36 2.87
N SER A 188 27.27 -1.42 3.00
CA SER A 188 28.64 -1.73 3.42
C SER A 188 28.83 -1.82 4.94
N LEU A 189 27.88 -1.35 5.74
CA LEU A 189 27.94 -1.45 7.21
C LEU A 189 27.63 -2.88 7.71
N PRO A 190 28.04 -3.23 8.94
CA PRO A 190 27.58 -4.46 9.61
C PRO A 190 26.06 -4.54 9.66
N LEU A 191 25.48 -5.74 9.47
CA LEU A 191 24.02 -5.92 9.39
C LEU A 191 23.28 -5.38 10.63
N THR A 192 23.90 -5.48 11.80
CA THR A 192 23.37 -5.04 13.09
C THR A 192 23.17 -3.52 13.17
N GLU A 193 23.95 -2.73 12.43
CA GLU A 193 23.91 -1.27 12.52
C GLU A 193 23.01 -0.62 11.46
N ARG A 194 22.74 -1.31 10.34
CA ARG A 194 22.15 -0.68 9.14
C ARG A 194 20.79 -0.03 9.40
N ALA A 195 19.89 -0.80 10.00
CA ALA A 195 18.52 -0.34 10.21
C ALA A 195 18.48 0.76 11.27
N GLU A 196 19.17 0.56 12.40
CA GLU A 196 19.23 1.53 13.49
C GLU A 196 19.78 2.89 13.02
N LEU A 197 20.94 2.90 12.36
CA LEU A 197 21.57 4.13 11.89
C LEU A 197 20.79 4.82 10.77
N TYR A 198 20.11 4.06 9.90
CA TYR A 198 19.28 4.67 8.86
C TYR A 198 18.01 5.28 9.46
N ASP A 199 17.33 4.53 10.32
CA ASP A 199 16.04 4.92 10.90
C ASP A 199 16.21 6.14 11.84
N SER A 200 17.39 6.30 12.48
CA SER A 200 17.71 7.48 13.30
C SER A 200 17.81 8.77 12.48
N LEU A 201 18.13 8.70 11.18
CA LEU A 201 18.22 9.87 10.33
C LEU A 201 16.84 10.46 10.00
N ARG A 202 15.77 9.65 10.05
CA ARG A 202 14.39 10.07 9.70
C ARG A 202 14.33 10.74 8.32
N LEU A 203 14.99 10.13 7.33
CA LEU A 203 15.00 10.63 5.96
C LEU A 203 13.61 10.44 5.33
N TYR A 204 13.05 11.52 4.79
CA TYR A 204 11.82 11.43 4.02
C TYR A 204 12.10 10.84 2.64
N VAL A 205 11.35 9.80 2.29
CA VAL A 205 11.44 9.08 1.02
C VAL A 205 10.10 9.14 0.32
N ARG A 206 10.09 9.72 -0.88
CA ARG A 206 8.93 9.76 -1.78
C ARG A 206 8.93 8.54 -2.69
N TRP A 207 7.83 7.81 -2.71
CA TRP A 207 7.55 6.76 -3.68
C TRP A 207 6.34 7.14 -4.56
N THR A 208 6.55 7.15 -5.88
CA THR A 208 5.50 7.36 -6.88
C THR A 208 5.17 6.01 -7.54
N PRO A 209 4.18 5.26 -7.03
CA PRO A 209 3.92 3.90 -7.50
C PRO A 209 3.46 3.86 -8.96
N SER A 210 3.92 2.87 -9.71
CA SER A 210 3.30 2.53 -11.00
C SER A 210 1.83 2.10 -10.81
N TYR A 211 1.02 2.16 -11.86
CA TYR A 211 -0.39 1.75 -11.80
C TYR A 211 -0.60 0.39 -11.12
N LYS A 212 0.25 -0.61 -11.42
CA LYS A 212 0.15 -1.97 -10.85
C LYS A 212 0.34 -2.02 -9.33
N ALA A 213 1.06 -1.06 -8.75
CA ALA A 213 1.30 -0.97 -7.31
C ALA A 213 0.29 -0.02 -6.61
N THR A 214 -0.58 0.67 -7.36
CA THR A 214 -1.65 1.51 -6.79
C THR A 214 -2.82 0.66 -6.32
N ARG A 215 -3.70 1.24 -5.50
CA ARG A 215 -4.93 0.58 -5.02
C ARG A 215 -5.84 0.09 -6.15
N ALA A 216 -5.84 0.83 -7.25
CA ALA A 216 -6.66 0.56 -8.43
C ALA A 216 -6.10 -0.55 -9.33
N GLY A 217 -4.77 -0.67 -9.41
CA GLY A 217 -4.12 -1.64 -10.31
C GLY A 217 -3.65 -2.93 -9.63
N MET A 218 -3.53 -2.93 -8.30
CA MET A 218 -3.03 -4.08 -7.56
C MET A 218 -4.07 -5.19 -7.47
N LYS A 219 -3.76 -6.34 -8.07
CA LYS A 219 -4.68 -7.45 -8.22
C LYS A 219 -3.95 -8.77 -8.43
N LEU A 220 -4.46 -9.81 -7.78
CA LEU A 220 -4.11 -11.21 -8.02
C LEU A 220 -5.04 -11.82 -9.08
N PRO A 221 -4.51 -12.72 -9.94
CA PRO A 221 -5.36 -13.52 -10.80
C PRO A 221 -6.20 -14.49 -9.93
N VAL A 222 -7.51 -14.50 -10.16
CA VAL A 222 -8.44 -15.44 -9.50
C VAL A 222 -9.00 -16.43 -10.51
N ARG A 223 -9.29 -17.65 -10.05
CA ARG A 223 -9.89 -18.70 -10.89
C ARG A 223 -11.34 -18.37 -11.26
N ALA A 224 -12.09 -17.82 -10.32
CA ALA A 224 -13.46 -17.42 -10.48
C ALA A 224 -13.73 -16.17 -9.64
N VAL A 225 -14.49 -15.24 -10.20
CA VAL A 225 -15.00 -14.08 -9.46
C VAL A 225 -16.30 -14.49 -8.77
N TYR A 226 -16.40 -14.18 -7.48
CA TYR A 226 -17.65 -14.27 -6.75
C TYR A 226 -18.47 -13.01 -6.99
N TYR A 227 -19.57 -13.15 -7.75
CA TYR A 227 -20.55 -12.10 -7.97
C TYR A 227 -21.60 -12.11 -6.86
N HIS A 228 -21.83 -10.96 -6.24
CA HIS A 228 -22.79 -10.85 -5.14
C HIS A 228 -24.21 -10.64 -5.69
N ARG A 229 -25.13 -11.50 -5.23
CA ARG A 229 -26.55 -11.46 -5.57
C ARG A 229 -27.47 -11.35 -4.35
N GLN A 230 -26.87 -11.28 -3.17
CA GLN A 230 -27.53 -11.23 -1.87
C GLN A 230 -26.82 -10.17 -1.02
N PRO A 231 -27.49 -9.61 0.00
CA PRO A 231 -26.87 -8.71 0.96
C PRO A 231 -25.55 -9.23 1.54
N LEU A 232 -24.70 -8.30 1.99
CA LEU A 232 -23.51 -8.65 2.76
C LEU A 232 -23.93 -9.31 4.08
N ILE A 233 -23.11 -10.27 4.54
CA ILE A 233 -23.29 -10.88 5.87
C ILE A 233 -23.15 -9.78 6.93
N GLN A 234 -24.10 -9.72 7.86
CA GLN A 234 -24.06 -8.84 9.01
C GLN A 234 -23.60 -9.59 10.24
N ARG A 235 -23.13 -8.86 11.25
CA ARG A 235 -22.63 -9.46 12.51
C ARG A 235 -23.65 -10.38 13.18
N ARG A 236 -24.95 -10.06 13.08
CA ARG A 236 -26.05 -10.85 13.65
C ARG A 236 -26.25 -12.20 12.96
N ASP A 237 -25.76 -12.34 11.73
CA ASP A 237 -25.87 -13.56 10.93
C ASP A 237 -24.71 -14.55 11.25
N VAL A 238 -23.82 -14.20 12.19
CA VAL A 238 -22.62 -14.98 12.53
C VAL A 238 -22.63 -15.42 13.99
N SER A 239 -22.58 -16.72 14.22
CA SER A 239 -22.32 -17.32 15.54
C SER A 239 -20.83 -17.54 15.73
N LEU A 240 -20.18 -16.82 16.64
CA LEU A 240 -18.76 -17.01 16.93
C LEU A 240 -18.46 -18.39 17.52
N ARG A 241 -19.42 -18.95 18.26
CA ARG A 241 -19.30 -20.31 18.80
C ARG A 241 -19.18 -21.32 17.65
N ASP A 242 -20.12 -21.27 16.72
CA ASP A 242 -20.19 -22.22 15.61
C ASP A 242 -18.96 -22.10 14.71
N GLU A 243 -18.45 -20.88 14.47
CA GLU A 243 -17.21 -20.64 13.72
C GLU A 243 -15.97 -21.20 14.43
N LEU A 244 -15.90 -21.13 15.77
CA LEU A 244 -14.79 -21.68 16.56
C LEU A 244 -14.86 -23.20 16.73
N GLU A 245 -16.07 -23.77 16.75
CA GLU A 245 -16.31 -25.22 16.79
C GLU A 245 -16.16 -25.88 15.41
N SER A 246 -16.21 -25.07 14.33
CA SER A 246 -16.01 -25.53 12.97
C SER A 246 -14.56 -25.97 12.69
N PRO A 247 -14.34 -26.95 11.80
CA PRO A 247 -12.99 -27.33 11.39
C PRO A 247 -12.19 -26.13 10.84
N PRO A 248 -10.91 -25.97 11.23
CA PRO A 248 -10.11 -24.85 10.76
C PRO A 248 -9.90 -24.90 9.23
N PRO A 249 -9.85 -23.74 8.55
CA PRO A 249 -9.61 -23.70 7.11
C PRO A 249 -8.28 -24.37 6.73
N ALA A 250 -8.30 -25.14 5.64
CA ALA A 250 -7.11 -25.82 5.15
C ALA A 250 -6.05 -24.82 4.65
N LEU A 251 -4.85 -24.87 5.24
CA LEU A 251 -3.73 -24.03 4.84
C LEU A 251 -2.87 -24.71 3.77
N LYS A 252 -2.72 -24.06 2.62
CA LYS A 252 -1.81 -24.50 1.55
C LYS A 252 -0.54 -23.68 1.56
N ARG A 253 0.60 -24.30 1.85
CA ARG A 253 1.91 -23.66 1.73
C ARG A 253 2.21 -23.29 0.26
N LEU A 254 2.68 -22.08 0.03
CA LEU A 254 3.07 -21.61 -1.29
C LEU A 254 4.54 -21.96 -1.60
N SER A 255 4.87 -22.03 -2.90
CA SER A 255 6.27 -22.11 -3.34
C SER A 255 6.99 -20.79 -3.04
N PRO A 256 8.33 -20.78 -2.86
CA PRO A 256 9.07 -19.55 -2.55
C PRO A 256 8.83 -18.41 -3.54
N ARG A 257 8.72 -18.71 -4.84
CA ARG A 257 8.42 -17.71 -5.88
C ARG A 257 7.04 -17.06 -5.67
N LYS A 258 6.02 -17.86 -5.35
CA LYS A 258 4.67 -17.35 -5.07
C LYS A 258 4.63 -16.61 -3.74
N GLY A 259 5.30 -17.13 -2.71
CA GLY A 259 5.45 -16.48 -1.41
C GLY A 259 6.09 -15.10 -1.52
N GLN A 260 7.19 -14.97 -2.27
CA GLN A 260 7.82 -13.68 -2.55
C GLN A 260 6.88 -12.71 -3.25
N ALA A 261 6.15 -13.15 -4.28
CA ALA A 261 5.20 -12.30 -5.00
C ALA A 261 4.08 -11.76 -4.08
N ILE A 262 3.59 -12.59 -3.16
CA ILE A 262 2.59 -12.17 -2.16
C ILE A 262 3.19 -11.20 -1.14
N LEU A 263 4.40 -11.46 -0.64
CA LEU A 263 5.09 -10.55 0.28
C LEU A 263 5.35 -9.19 -0.37
N ASP A 264 5.81 -9.18 -1.63
CA ASP A 264 6.01 -7.94 -2.38
C ASP A 264 4.69 -7.17 -2.53
N MET A 265 3.61 -7.83 -2.95
CA MET A 265 2.30 -7.18 -3.07
C MET A 265 1.78 -6.67 -1.72
N THR A 266 2.05 -7.40 -0.64
CA THR A 266 1.64 -7.01 0.71
C THR A 266 2.38 -5.76 1.18
N ARG A 267 3.70 -5.69 0.95
CA ARG A 267 4.50 -4.48 1.20
C ARG A 267 4.04 -3.32 0.34
N GLU A 268 3.80 -3.54 -0.96
CA GLU A 268 3.23 -2.50 -1.84
C GLU A 268 1.89 -2.01 -1.26
N THR A 269 1.01 -2.91 -0.80
CA THR A 269 -0.31 -2.54 -0.28
C THR A 269 -0.23 -1.69 0.99
N SER A 270 0.68 -2.04 1.90
CA SER A 270 0.85 -1.32 3.16
C SER A 270 1.55 0.01 2.95
N THR A 271 2.62 0.04 2.15
CA THR A 271 3.42 1.24 1.91
C THR A 271 2.61 2.32 1.18
N VAL A 272 1.77 1.99 0.19
CA VAL A 272 0.90 3.01 -0.45
C VAL A 272 -0.16 3.59 0.49
N ARG A 273 -0.29 3.07 1.71
CA ARG A 273 -1.20 3.53 2.77
C ARG A 273 -0.46 4.07 4.00
N TYR A 274 0.83 4.39 3.87
CA TYR A 274 1.67 4.84 4.99
C TYR A 274 1.71 3.83 6.15
N ARG A 275 1.67 2.53 5.83
CA ARG A 275 1.73 1.47 6.84
C ARG A 275 2.94 0.57 6.63
N GLU A 276 3.57 0.26 7.75
CA GLU A 276 4.58 -0.78 7.86
C GLU A 276 4.19 -1.72 8.98
N LEU A 277 4.18 -3.01 8.68
CA LEU A 277 3.70 -4.05 9.57
C LEU A 277 4.80 -5.08 9.72
N TYR A 278 5.13 -5.44 10.95
CA TYR A 278 6.33 -6.23 11.25
C TYR A 278 6.35 -7.55 10.47
N GLY A 279 5.20 -8.25 10.44
CA GLY A 279 5.05 -9.50 9.70
C GLY A 279 5.15 -9.37 8.18
N PHE A 280 4.88 -8.18 7.62
CA PHE A 280 4.99 -7.90 6.19
C PHE A 280 6.41 -7.49 5.81
N THR A 281 7.03 -6.65 6.63
CA THR A 281 8.43 -6.22 6.45
C THR A 281 9.36 -7.44 6.56
N HIS A 282 9.19 -8.26 7.59
CA HIS A 282 10.09 -9.38 7.93
C HIS A 282 9.56 -10.78 7.57
N GLY A 283 8.51 -10.85 6.77
CA GLY A 283 7.89 -12.11 6.34
C GLY A 283 8.88 -13.08 5.68
N ASP A 284 8.80 -14.35 6.05
CA ASP A 284 9.61 -15.43 5.47
C ASP A 284 8.94 -15.96 4.19
N VAL A 285 9.64 -15.85 3.05
CA VAL A 285 9.19 -16.32 1.74
C VAL A 285 8.82 -17.81 1.72
N LYS A 286 9.40 -18.60 2.65
CA LYS A 286 9.14 -20.03 2.80
C LYS A 286 7.95 -20.31 3.71
N ARG A 287 7.40 -19.31 4.40
CA ARG A 287 6.29 -19.44 5.37
C ARG A 287 5.09 -18.59 4.97
N VAL A 288 4.74 -18.65 3.68
CA VAL A 288 3.52 -18.05 3.15
C VAL A 288 2.52 -19.17 2.86
N PHE A 289 1.33 -19.05 3.43
CA PHE A 289 0.24 -20.02 3.29
C PHE A 289 -0.99 -19.33 2.73
N GLN A 290 -1.70 -20.01 1.84
CA GLN A 290 -2.94 -19.55 1.23
C GLN A 290 -4.10 -20.37 1.80
N THR A 291 -5.21 -19.71 2.06
CA THR A 291 -6.50 -20.35 2.33
C THR A 291 -7.64 -19.58 1.68
N SER A 292 -8.73 -20.27 1.37
CA SER A 292 -9.97 -19.65 0.90
C SER A 292 -11.07 -19.92 1.90
N VAL A 293 -11.79 -18.86 2.27
CA VAL A 293 -12.90 -18.91 3.24
C VAL A 293 -14.24 -18.65 2.56
N GLY A 294 -14.32 -18.95 1.26
CA GLY A 294 -15.55 -18.82 0.48
C GLY A 294 -15.87 -17.40 0.04
N ARG A 295 -16.95 -17.27 -0.74
CA ARG A 295 -17.45 -16.00 -1.31
C ARG A 295 -16.36 -15.16 -2.01
N GLY A 296 -15.35 -15.78 -2.62
CA GLY A 296 -14.24 -15.07 -3.27
C GLY A 296 -13.27 -14.37 -2.29
N VAL A 297 -13.26 -14.75 -1.01
CA VAL A 297 -12.27 -14.29 -0.03
C VAL A 297 -11.12 -15.29 0.04
N GLU A 298 -9.91 -14.75 -0.05
CA GLU A 298 -8.65 -15.48 0.10
C GLU A 298 -7.78 -14.79 1.14
N LEU A 299 -7.14 -15.59 2.00
CA LEU A 299 -6.20 -15.10 2.99
C LEU A 299 -4.81 -15.64 2.66
N PHE A 300 -3.81 -14.78 2.80
CA PHE A 300 -2.41 -15.17 2.74
C PHE A 300 -1.76 -14.95 4.09
N MET A 301 -1.57 -16.04 4.84
CA MET A 301 -0.90 -16.03 6.13
C MET A 301 0.60 -15.99 5.92
N ILE A 302 1.28 -15.13 6.67
CA ILE A 302 2.71 -14.83 6.57
C ILE A 302 3.34 -15.05 7.93
N GLY A 303 4.25 -16.02 8.00
CA GLY A 303 5.10 -16.22 9.17
C GLY A 303 6.38 -15.39 9.10
N VAL A 304 6.93 -15.05 10.26
CA VAL A 304 8.19 -14.30 10.37
C VAL A 304 9.42 -15.21 10.41
N SER A 305 10.50 -14.75 9.80
CA SER A 305 11.79 -15.45 9.74
C SER A 305 12.33 -15.75 11.15
N PRO A 306 12.98 -16.92 11.40
CA PRO A 306 13.41 -17.33 12.74
C PRO A 306 14.23 -16.29 13.51
N GLY A 307 15.21 -15.64 12.88
CA GLY A 307 16.07 -14.64 13.53
C GLY A 307 15.41 -13.27 13.77
N LEU A 308 14.16 -13.11 13.33
CA LEU A 308 13.36 -11.89 13.48
C LEU A 308 12.06 -12.21 14.22
N ARG A 309 12.01 -13.27 15.02
CA ARG A 309 10.86 -13.53 15.89
C ARG A 309 10.99 -12.70 17.15
N LEU A 310 9.85 -12.33 17.72
CA LEU A 310 9.83 -11.70 19.02
C LEU A 310 10.29 -12.71 20.09
N PRO A 311 10.91 -12.26 21.19
CA PRO A 311 11.48 -13.17 22.19
C PRO A 311 10.48 -14.14 22.84
N LEU A 312 9.24 -13.70 23.05
CA LEU A 312 8.21 -14.47 23.75
C LEU A 312 6.99 -14.81 22.87
N ARG A 313 6.62 -13.91 21.95
CA ARG A 313 5.35 -13.98 21.21
C ARG A 313 5.60 -14.43 19.77
N ALA A 314 4.76 -15.33 19.25
CA ALA A 314 4.77 -15.62 17.82
C ALA A 314 3.94 -14.57 17.08
N TYR A 315 4.55 -13.97 16.05
CA TYR A 315 3.91 -12.98 15.19
C TYR A 315 3.27 -13.68 13.99
N HIS A 316 1.97 -13.42 13.81
CA HIS A 316 1.20 -13.89 12.68
C HIS A 316 0.69 -12.67 11.92
N ALA A 317 0.90 -12.63 10.62
CA ALA A 317 0.30 -11.62 9.78
C ALA A 317 -0.50 -12.31 8.68
N ALA A 318 -1.56 -11.66 8.20
CA ALA A 318 -2.29 -12.13 7.04
C ALA A 318 -2.75 -10.98 6.18
N MET A 319 -2.68 -11.17 4.87
CA MET A 319 -3.28 -10.27 3.91
C MET A 319 -4.61 -10.86 3.42
N ILE A 320 -5.67 -10.06 3.46
CA ILE A 320 -7.03 -10.45 3.07
C ILE A 320 -7.31 -9.92 1.67
N PHE A 321 -7.75 -10.80 0.77
CA PHE A 321 -8.12 -10.46 -0.59
C PHE A 321 -9.59 -10.79 -0.84
N LYS A 322 -10.23 -9.96 -1.66
CA LYS A 322 -11.57 -10.19 -2.17
C LYS A 322 -11.56 -10.16 -3.69
N ASN A 323 -11.93 -11.27 -4.33
CA ASN A 323 -11.89 -11.42 -5.78
C ASN A 323 -10.50 -11.03 -6.36
N GLY A 324 -9.44 -11.24 -5.59
CA GLY A 324 -8.06 -10.90 -5.97
C GLY A 324 -7.62 -9.45 -5.73
N VAL A 325 -8.45 -8.55 -5.22
CA VAL A 325 -7.97 -7.23 -4.76
C VAL A 325 -7.69 -7.24 -3.26
N PRO A 326 -6.64 -6.53 -2.79
CA PRO A 326 -6.40 -6.38 -1.36
C PRO A 326 -7.58 -5.69 -0.68
N LEU A 327 -8.14 -6.32 0.35
CA LEU A 327 -9.28 -5.82 1.13
C LEU A 327 -8.87 -5.37 2.52
N GLY A 328 -7.82 -5.95 3.09
CA GLY A 328 -7.41 -5.65 4.45
C GLY A 328 -6.28 -6.54 4.92
N TYR A 329 -5.96 -6.44 6.20
CA TYR A 329 -4.96 -7.28 6.82
C TYR A 329 -5.37 -7.66 8.24
N PHE A 330 -4.68 -8.67 8.75
CA PHE A 330 -4.78 -9.18 10.10
C PHE A 330 -3.37 -9.29 10.68
N GLU A 331 -3.25 -9.00 11.97
CA GLU A 331 -2.06 -9.28 12.76
C GLU A 331 -2.48 -9.92 14.06
N GLY A 332 -1.64 -10.82 14.55
CA GLY A 332 -1.78 -11.23 15.93
C GLY A 332 -0.53 -11.80 16.53
N LEU A 333 -0.52 -11.68 17.84
CA LEU A 333 0.56 -12.07 18.71
C LEU A 333 0.06 -13.18 19.60
N SER A 334 0.59 -14.39 19.42
CA SER A 334 0.21 -15.52 20.26
C SER A 334 1.28 -15.82 21.30
N LEU A 335 0.82 -16.16 22.51
CA LEU A 335 1.63 -16.73 23.58
C LEU A 335 0.82 -17.86 24.22
N PHE A 336 1.33 -19.10 24.11
CA PHE A 336 0.62 -20.32 24.49
C PHE A 336 -0.79 -20.38 23.88
N GLU A 337 -1.83 -20.56 24.70
CA GLU A 337 -3.23 -20.64 24.29
C GLU A 337 -3.92 -19.28 24.05
N ARG A 338 -3.20 -18.17 24.18
CA ARG A 338 -3.76 -16.81 24.02
C ARG A 338 -3.26 -16.14 22.76
N MET A 339 -4.13 -15.35 22.15
CA MET A 339 -3.81 -14.52 20.99
C MET A 339 -4.43 -13.14 21.13
N GLU A 340 -3.59 -12.12 21.03
CA GLU A 340 -4.03 -10.76 20.76
C GLU A 340 -4.14 -10.60 19.24
N SER A 341 -5.30 -10.13 18.76
CA SER A 341 -5.54 -9.98 17.33
C SER A 341 -6.05 -8.58 17.00
N GLY A 342 -5.51 -8.00 15.94
CA GLY A 342 -6.01 -6.78 15.32
C GLY A 342 -6.19 -6.99 13.82
N PHE A 343 -7.22 -6.38 13.23
CA PHE A 343 -7.40 -6.38 11.79
C PHE A 343 -7.94 -5.05 11.33
N ASN A 344 -7.66 -4.71 10.07
CA ASN A 344 -8.19 -3.53 9.41
C ASN A 344 -8.69 -3.89 8.03
N LEU A 345 -9.86 -3.35 7.68
CA LEU A 345 -10.46 -3.46 6.36
C LEU A 345 -10.39 -2.10 5.67
N TYR A 346 -10.20 -2.11 4.35
CA TYR A 346 -10.04 -0.90 3.54
C TYR A 346 -11.35 -0.38 2.94
N TYR A 347 -12.34 -1.24 2.69
CA TYR A 347 -13.58 -0.90 1.94
C TYR A 347 -14.85 -1.47 2.57
#